data_AF-A0A3M6VHS1-F1
#
_entry.id   AF-A0A3M6VHS1-F1
#
_cell.length_a   1.000
_cell.length_b   1.000
_cell.length_c   1.000
_cell.angle_alpha   90.00
_cell.angle_beta   90.00
_cell.angle_gamma   90.00
#
_symmetry.space_group_name_H-M   'P 1'
#
loop_
_entity.id
_entity.type
_entity.pdbx_description
1 polymer ?
#
loop_
_entity_poly.entity_id
_entity_poly.type
_entity_poly.pdbx_seq_one_letter_code
_entity_poly.pdbx_strand_id
1 'polypeptide(L)'
;MSEITDVKMFALSAIVLYIKFLVCTMIQGRKAFAAGTRMAEDSILPQAMNAPRQGFSELTDDNVRTAVEEENRWKRIIQNDLESMPMAYIVFWSAISVGVSACITKTLLLVYTIARVSHTIVYAQGLARTRMVCWIIGTVCIVISAVAIVVVALI
;
A
#
# COMPACT_ATOMS: atom_id res chain seq x y z
N MET A 1 14.24 11.84 26.99
CA MET A 1 13.83 11.31 25.66
C MET A 1 13.42 12.50 24.82
N SER A 2 14.03 12.74 23.65
CA SER A 2 13.59 13.85 22.79
C SER A 2 12.17 13.59 22.30
N GLU A 3 11.25 14.54 22.43
CA GLU A 3 9.92 14.41 21.88
C GLU A 3 9.98 14.21 20.35
N ILE A 4 9.16 13.30 19.85
CA ILE A 4 9.07 13.07 18.40
C ILE A 4 8.26 14.21 17.79
N THR A 5 8.90 14.97 16.89
CA THR A 5 8.25 16.02 16.09
C THR A 5 7.36 15.40 15.02
N ASP A 6 6.41 16.18 14.51
CA ASP A 6 5.57 15.81 13.38
C ASP A 6 6.36 15.48 12.11
N VAL A 7 7.42 16.23 11.80
CA VAL A 7 8.35 15.93 10.69
C VAL A 7 9.01 14.56 10.86
N LYS A 8 9.44 14.21 12.08
CA LYS A 8 10.03 12.89 12.36
C LYS A 8 8.99 11.78 12.23
N MET A 9 7.76 12.01 12.70
CA MET A 9 6.65 11.06 12.51
C MET A 9 6.31 10.86 11.03
N PHE A 10 6.31 11.93 10.23
CA PHE A 10 6.10 11.88 8.79
C PHE A 10 7.18 11.02 8.11
N ALA A 11 8.45 11.28 8.41
CA ALA A 11 9.57 10.52 7.86
C ALA A 11 9.50 9.02 8.25
N LEU A 12 9.19 8.72 9.51
CA LEU A 12 9.02 7.35 9.98
C LEU A 12 7.86 6.65 9.25
N SER A 13 6.71 7.32 9.12
CA SER A 13 5.58 6.80 8.35
C SER A 13 5.96 6.50 6.90
N ALA A 14 6.61 7.45 6.23
CA ALA A 14 7.07 7.32 4.84
C ALA A 14 8.00 6.13 4.65
N ILE A 15 8.99 5.97 5.52
CA ILE A 15 9.92 4.84 5.46
C ILE A 15 9.20 3.50 5.69
N VAL A 16 8.33 3.43 6.70
CA VAL A 16 7.58 2.19 7.00
C VAL A 16 6.69 1.78 5.83
N LEU A 17 5.94 2.72 5.25
CA LEU A 17 5.06 2.41 4.13
C LEU A 17 5.83 2.20 2.82
N TYR A 18 7.00 2.81 2.65
CA TYR A 18 7.90 2.52 1.52
C TYR A 18 8.48 1.11 1.61
N ILE A 19 8.97 0.70 2.77
CA ILE A 19 9.44 -0.68 3.00
C ILE A 19 8.28 -1.67 2.71
N LYS A 20 7.08 -1.38 3.22
CA LYS A 20 5.88 -2.17 2.91
C LYS A 20 5.63 -2.28 1.40
N PHE A 21 5.72 -1.17 0.67
CA PHE A 21 5.53 -1.13 -0.78
C PHE A 21 6.59 -1.98 -1.52
N LEU A 22 7.87 -1.88 -1.12
CA LEU A 22 8.94 -2.72 -1.66
C LEU A 22 8.68 -4.21 -1.40
N VAL A 23 8.25 -4.56 -0.19
CA VAL A 23 7.89 -5.95 0.14
C VAL A 23 6.72 -6.43 -0.72
N CYS A 24 5.68 -5.61 -0.91
CA CYS A 24 4.53 -5.98 -1.73
C CYS A 24 4.91 -6.21 -3.20
N THR A 25 5.73 -5.33 -3.79
CA THR A 25 6.19 -5.46 -5.18
C THR A 25 7.08 -6.69 -5.39
N MET A 26 7.95 -7.00 -4.43
CA MET A 26 8.73 -8.25 -4.46
C MET A 26 7.83 -9.50 -4.40
N ILE A 27 6.80 -9.50 -3.56
CA ILE A 27 5.84 -10.61 -3.47
C ILE A 27 5.04 -10.73 -4.77
N GLN A 28 4.53 -9.63 -5.32
CA GLN A 28 3.80 -9.62 -6.58
C GLN A 28 4.67 -10.17 -7.73
N GLY A 29 5.95 -9.76 -7.81
CA GLY A 29 6.89 -10.29 -8.80
C GLY A 29 6.99 -11.81 -8.71
N ARG A 30 7.21 -12.36 -7.51
CA ARG A 30 7.23 -13.82 -7.28
C ARG A 30 5.92 -14.51 -7.69
N LYS A 31 4.78 -13.89 -7.40
CA LYS A 31 3.45 -14.43 -7.79
C LYS A 31 3.24 -14.37 -9.30
N ALA A 32 3.76 -13.37 -10.00
CA ALA A 32 3.72 -13.31 -11.47
C ALA A 32 4.57 -14.42 -12.13
N PHE A 33 5.73 -14.77 -11.54
CA PHE A 33 6.49 -15.94 -11.99
C PHE A 33 5.70 -17.24 -11.79
N ALA A 34 5.03 -17.41 -10.65
CA ALA A 34 4.20 -18.59 -10.38
C ALA A 34 2.95 -18.67 -11.27
N ALA A 35 2.36 -17.53 -11.63
CA ALA A 35 1.17 -17.44 -12.47
C ALA A 35 1.46 -17.52 -13.99
N GLY A 36 2.72 -17.38 -14.41
CA GLY A 36 3.09 -17.40 -15.84
C GLY A 36 2.64 -16.17 -16.64
N THR A 37 2.19 -15.11 -15.97
CA THR A 37 1.61 -13.87 -16.54
C THR A 37 2.62 -12.77 -16.86
N ARG A 38 3.91 -13.09 -16.73
CA ARG A 38 5.05 -12.23 -17.03
C ARG A 38 5.18 -11.91 -18.53
N MET A 39 5.97 -10.90 -18.85
CA MET A 39 6.29 -10.52 -20.22
C MET A 39 7.22 -11.57 -20.86
N ALA A 40 7.14 -11.74 -22.18
CA ALA A 40 7.75 -12.87 -22.87
C ALA A 40 9.28 -12.94 -22.68
N GLU A 41 9.94 -11.79 -22.67
CA GLU A 41 11.38 -11.62 -22.48
C GLU A 41 11.89 -12.09 -21.11
N ASP A 42 11.02 -12.08 -20.07
CA ASP A 42 11.39 -12.52 -18.71
C ASP A 42 11.56 -14.05 -18.61
N SER A 43 11.30 -14.78 -19.69
CA SER A 43 11.51 -16.24 -19.78
C SER A 43 12.97 -16.65 -19.67
N ILE A 44 13.90 -15.74 -19.94
CA ILE A 44 15.36 -15.98 -19.92
C ILE A 44 15.92 -15.94 -18.49
N LEU A 45 15.19 -15.35 -17.54
CA LEU A 45 15.66 -15.16 -16.18
C LEU A 45 15.83 -16.50 -15.43
N PRO A 46 16.79 -16.66 -14.50
CA PRO A 46 16.94 -17.90 -13.73
C PRO A 46 15.68 -18.30 -12.94
N GLN A 47 14.91 -17.31 -12.49
CA GLN A 47 13.62 -17.48 -11.79
C GLN A 47 12.55 -18.11 -12.70
N ALA A 48 12.75 -18.08 -14.01
CA ALA A 48 11.89 -18.67 -15.04
C ALA A 48 12.01 -20.18 -15.18
N MET A 49 13.17 -20.76 -14.82
CA MET A 49 13.60 -22.07 -15.32
C MET A 49 12.65 -23.20 -14.89
N ASN A 50 11.99 -23.05 -13.75
CA ASN A 50 11.02 -24.01 -13.21
C ASN A 50 9.58 -23.44 -13.15
N ALA A 51 9.36 -22.25 -13.73
CA ALA A 51 8.05 -21.60 -13.74
C ALA A 51 7.20 -22.10 -14.91
N PRO A 52 5.87 -22.11 -14.79
CA PRO A 52 4.99 -22.48 -15.90
C PRO A 52 5.28 -21.65 -17.15
N ARG A 53 5.13 -22.29 -18.33
CA ARG A 53 5.36 -21.63 -19.63
C ARG A 53 4.41 -20.46 -19.79
N GLN A 54 4.93 -19.38 -20.34
CA GLN A 54 4.15 -18.18 -20.66
C GLN A 54 3.08 -18.48 -21.70
N GLY A 55 1.96 -17.80 -21.57
CA GLY A 55 0.77 -18.03 -22.36
C GLY A 55 -0.39 -18.31 -21.41
N PHE A 56 -1.60 -17.97 -21.84
CA PHE A 56 -2.82 -18.43 -21.18
C PHE A 56 -2.89 -19.94 -21.32
N SER A 57 -2.05 -20.67 -20.57
CA SER A 57 -2.20 -22.10 -20.36
C SER A 57 -3.64 -22.26 -19.91
N GLU A 58 -4.42 -22.89 -20.77
CA GLU A 58 -5.82 -23.22 -20.60
C GLU A 58 -6.24 -23.16 -19.13
N LEU A 59 -7.09 -22.17 -18.78
CA LEU A 59 -7.61 -21.89 -17.42
C LEU A 59 -8.38 -23.07 -16.79
N THR A 60 -8.26 -24.26 -17.37
CA THR A 60 -8.80 -25.55 -16.96
C THR A 60 -8.00 -26.19 -15.81
N ASP A 61 -6.74 -25.81 -15.59
CA ASP A 61 -5.98 -26.23 -14.40
C ASP A 61 -6.26 -25.29 -13.22
N ASP A 62 -6.87 -25.86 -12.17
CA ASP A 62 -7.23 -25.16 -10.94
C ASP A 62 -6.02 -24.45 -10.29
N ASN A 63 -4.82 -25.04 -10.40
CA ASN A 63 -3.61 -24.48 -9.80
C ASN A 63 -3.17 -23.19 -10.49
N VAL A 64 -3.27 -23.14 -11.83
CA VAL A 64 -2.94 -21.96 -12.63
C VAL A 64 -3.94 -20.85 -12.33
N ARG A 65 -5.24 -21.19 -12.24
CA ARG A 65 -6.29 -20.22 -11.87
C ARG A 65 -6.03 -19.59 -10.50
N THR A 66 -5.72 -20.40 -9.48
CA THR A 66 -5.40 -19.88 -8.14
C THR A 66 -4.16 -18.98 -8.16
N ALA A 67 -3.10 -19.35 -8.89
CA ALA A 67 -1.90 -18.53 -9.01
C ALA A 67 -2.20 -17.15 -9.63
N VAL A 68 -3.02 -17.10 -10.69
CA VAL A 68 -3.45 -15.85 -11.34
C VAL A 68 -4.33 -15.01 -10.41
N GLU A 69 -5.25 -15.62 -9.67
CA GLU A 69 -6.08 -14.91 -8.69
C GLU A 69 -5.25 -14.30 -7.56
N GLU A 70 -4.25 -15.03 -7.06
CA GLU A 70 -3.31 -14.51 -6.08
C GLU A 70 -2.48 -13.35 -6.64
N GLU A 71 -1.94 -13.48 -7.84
CA GLU A 71 -1.21 -12.37 -8.48
C GLU A 71 -2.10 -11.14 -8.62
N ASN A 72 -3.33 -11.31 -9.11
CA ASN A 72 -4.31 -10.22 -9.24
C ASN A 72 -4.66 -9.57 -7.90
N ARG A 73 -4.67 -10.34 -6.81
CA ARG A 73 -4.82 -9.81 -5.46
C ARG A 73 -3.66 -8.90 -5.08
N TRP A 74 -2.42 -9.34 -5.32
CA TRP A 74 -1.23 -8.53 -5.04
C TRP A 74 -1.13 -7.28 -5.92
N LYS A 75 -1.50 -7.36 -7.20
CA LYS A 75 -1.64 -6.19 -8.08
C LYS A 75 -2.61 -5.16 -7.48
N ARG A 76 -3.77 -5.60 -7.01
CA ARG A 76 -4.76 -4.69 -6.39
C ARG A 76 -4.31 -4.10 -5.06
N ILE A 77 -3.49 -4.80 -4.28
CA ILE A 77 -2.86 -4.25 -3.07
C ILE A 77 -1.95 -3.07 -3.45
N ILE A 78 -1.05 -3.28 -4.41
CA ILE A 78 -0.09 -2.27 -4.88
C ILE A 78 -0.80 -1.10 -5.56
N GLN A 79 -1.84 -1.37 -6.36
CA GLN A 79 -2.62 -0.32 -6.99
C GLN A 79 -3.32 0.56 -5.95
N ASN A 80 -3.96 -0.02 -4.94
CA ASN A 80 -4.60 0.75 -3.87
C ASN A 80 -3.59 1.59 -3.08
N ASP A 81 -2.37 1.07 -2.94
CA ASP A 81 -1.26 1.78 -2.34
C ASP A 81 -0.85 3.01 -3.16
N LEU A 82 -0.75 2.87 -4.48
CA LEU A 82 -0.43 3.96 -5.41
C LEU A 82 -1.54 5.00 -5.55
N GLU A 83 -2.81 4.59 -5.42
CA GLU A 83 -3.97 5.50 -5.47
C GLU A 83 -4.09 6.37 -4.21
N SER A 84 -3.64 5.87 -3.05
CA SER A 84 -3.87 6.52 -1.76
C SER A 84 -2.64 7.20 -1.15
N MET A 85 -1.48 6.54 -1.14
CA MET A 85 -0.32 7.02 -0.37
C MET A 85 0.33 8.30 -0.91
N PRO A 86 0.53 8.49 -2.22
CA PRO A 86 1.12 9.73 -2.73
C PRO A 86 0.32 10.96 -2.32
N MET A 87 -1.01 10.91 -2.48
CA MET A 87 -1.89 12.00 -2.07
C MET A 87 -1.94 12.19 -0.56
N ALA A 88 -1.93 11.09 0.22
CA ALA A 88 -1.88 11.18 1.68
C ALA A 88 -0.63 11.94 2.15
N TYR A 89 0.53 11.63 1.61
CA TYR A 89 1.78 12.30 2.00
C TYR A 89 1.82 13.77 1.56
N ILE A 90 1.24 14.13 0.43
CA ILE A 90 1.07 15.54 0.04
C ILE A 90 0.20 16.28 1.06
N VAL A 91 -0.91 15.68 1.49
CA VAL A 91 -1.80 16.29 2.50
C VAL A 91 -1.09 16.43 3.85
N PHE A 92 -0.45 15.36 4.36
CA PHE A 92 0.25 15.43 5.64
C PHE A 92 1.43 16.41 5.61
N TRP A 93 2.18 16.48 4.52
CA TRP A 93 3.26 17.46 4.36
C TRP A 93 2.73 18.89 4.34
N SER A 94 1.58 19.11 3.67
CA SER A 94 0.90 20.40 3.68
C SER A 94 0.42 20.79 5.08
N ALA A 95 -0.10 19.84 5.87
CA ALA A 95 -0.50 20.08 7.27
C ALA A 95 0.68 20.54 8.13
N ILE A 96 1.85 19.92 7.99
CA ILE A 96 3.08 20.35 8.67
C ILE A 96 3.49 21.75 8.21
N SER A 97 3.46 21.99 6.89
CA SER A 97 3.92 23.26 6.29
C SER A 97 3.04 24.45 6.67
N VAL A 98 1.73 24.25 6.81
CA VAL A 98 0.75 25.27 7.23
C VAL A 98 0.74 25.46 8.76
N GLY A 99 1.41 24.59 9.52
CA GLY A 99 1.49 24.72 10.98
C GLY A 99 0.27 24.15 11.72
N VAL A 100 -0.39 23.13 11.16
CA VAL A 100 -1.43 22.37 11.89
C VAL A 100 -0.82 21.77 13.16
N SER A 101 -1.60 21.75 14.26
CA SER A 101 -1.17 21.22 15.55
C SER A 101 -0.43 19.89 15.43
N ALA A 102 0.83 19.87 15.90
CA ALA A 102 1.69 18.70 15.85
C ALA A 102 1.05 17.47 16.54
N CYS A 103 0.24 17.67 17.59
CA CYS A 103 -0.46 16.56 18.25
C CYS A 103 -1.45 15.85 17.29
N ILE A 104 -2.23 16.64 16.54
CA ILE A 104 -3.20 16.13 15.57
C ILE A 104 -2.45 15.42 14.44
N THR A 105 -1.48 16.08 13.83
CA THR A 105 -0.72 15.55 12.69
C THR A 105 -0.02 14.23 13.04
N LYS A 106 0.65 14.16 14.20
CA LYS A 106 1.31 12.93 14.67
C LYS A 106 0.33 11.77 14.88
N THR A 107 -0.81 12.05 15.51
CA THR A 107 -1.83 11.03 15.80
C THR A 107 -2.43 10.50 14.51
N LEU A 108 -2.80 11.37 13.57
CA LEU A 108 -3.36 10.98 12.27
C LEU A 108 -2.35 10.19 11.43
N LEU A 109 -1.07 10.60 11.41
CA LEU A 109 -0.02 9.85 10.72
C LEU A 109 0.19 8.45 11.31
N LEU A 110 0.15 8.32 12.64
CA LEU A 110 0.29 7.03 13.31
C LEU A 110 -0.89 6.11 12.95
N VAL A 111 -2.13 6.59 13.10
CA VAL A 111 -3.33 5.82 12.79
C VAL A 111 -3.38 5.46 11.30
N TYR A 112 -3.03 6.40 10.42
CA TYR A 112 -2.92 6.16 8.98
C TYR A 112 -1.93 5.04 8.66
N THR A 113 -0.73 5.09 9.23
CA THR A 113 0.32 4.10 9.00
C THR A 113 -0.13 2.71 9.43
N ILE A 114 -0.72 2.58 10.63
CA ILE A 114 -1.26 1.31 11.13
C ILE A 114 -2.37 0.81 10.21
N ALA A 115 -3.31 1.68 9.84
CA ALA A 115 -4.42 1.32 8.95
C ALA A 115 -3.95 0.81 7.59
N ARG A 116 -2.91 1.41 6.99
CA ARG A 116 -2.34 0.98 5.70
C ARG A 116 -1.58 -0.34 5.79
N VAL A 117 -0.85 -0.60 6.88
CA VAL A 117 -0.19 -1.89 7.12
C VAL A 117 -1.24 -2.99 7.34
N SER A 118 -2.22 -2.75 8.22
CA SER A 118 -3.32 -3.68 8.46
C SER A 118 -4.14 -3.95 7.20
N HIS A 119 -4.41 -2.93 6.39
CA HIS A 119 -5.10 -3.08 5.10
C HIS A 119 -4.38 -4.11 4.20
N THR A 120 -3.06 -4.00 4.04
CA THR A 120 -2.28 -4.95 3.24
C THR A 120 -2.35 -6.37 3.79
N ILE A 121 -2.19 -6.56 5.11
CA ILE A 121 -2.25 -7.89 5.74
C ILE A 121 -3.60 -8.56 5.51
N VAL A 122 -4.67 -7.82 5.79
CA VAL A 122 -6.05 -8.29 5.69
C VAL A 122 -6.46 -8.54 4.23
N TYR A 123 -5.94 -7.74 3.29
CA TYR A 123 -6.14 -7.97 1.86
C TYR A 123 -5.48 -9.28 1.43
N ALA A 124 -4.23 -9.52 1.84
CA ALA A 124 -3.51 -10.76 1.54
C ALA A 124 -4.25 -12.00 2.06
N GLN A 125 -4.90 -11.90 3.22
CA GLN A 125 -5.73 -12.96 3.82
C GLN A 125 -7.12 -13.13 3.18
N GLY A 126 -7.55 -12.22 2.30
CA GLY A 126 -8.87 -12.29 1.65
C GLY A 126 -10.06 -11.86 2.51
N LEU A 127 -9.83 -11.17 3.62
CA LEU A 127 -10.86 -10.71 4.55
C LEU A 127 -11.51 -9.40 4.07
N ALA A 128 -12.53 -9.50 3.24
CA ALA A 128 -13.12 -8.34 2.55
C ALA A 128 -13.69 -7.23 3.47
N ARG A 129 -14.40 -7.61 4.55
CA ARG A 129 -15.05 -6.63 5.46
C ARG A 129 -14.01 -5.83 6.25
N THR A 130 -13.07 -6.53 6.88
CA THR A 130 -12.00 -5.89 7.65
C THR A 130 -11.12 -5.02 6.75
N ARG A 131 -10.88 -5.43 5.50
CA ARG A 131 -10.15 -4.63 4.52
C ARG A 131 -10.83 -3.29 4.28
N MET A 132 -12.15 -3.30 4.07
CA MET A 132 -12.93 -2.08 3.88
C MET A 132 -12.81 -1.14 5.08
N VAL A 133 -12.89 -1.66 6.31
CA VAL A 133 -12.75 -0.87 7.53
C VAL A 133 -11.36 -0.22 7.61
N CYS A 134 -10.28 -0.96 7.37
CA CYS A 134 -8.92 -0.39 7.34
C CYS A 134 -8.78 0.71 6.28
N TRP A 135 -9.38 0.52 5.10
CA TRP A 135 -9.38 1.53 4.05
C TRP A 135 -10.14 2.80 4.46
N ILE A 136 -11.31 2.66 5.09
CA ILE A 136 -12.10 3.79 5.59
C ILE A 136 -11.30 4.56 6.63
N ILE A 137 -10.71 3.88 7.61
CA ILE A 137 -9.91 4.52 8.67
C ILE A 137 -8.76 5.33 8.06
N GLY A 138 -8.02 4.74 7.10
CA GLY A 138 -6.94 5.45 6.40
C GLY A 138 -7.44 6.69 5.66
N THR A 139 -8.56 6.58 4.96
CA THR A 139 -9.15 7.70 4.19
C THR A 139 -9.63 8.83 5.11
N VAL A 140 -10.28 8.48 6.23
CA VAL A 140 -10.74 9.45 7.23
C VAL A 140 -9.56 10.24 7.81
N CYS A 141 -8.41 9.61 8.06
CA CYS A 141 -7.22 10.33 8.53
C CYS A 141 -6.77 11.42 7.55
N ILE A 142 -6.79 11.13 6.24
CA ILE A 142 -6.44 12.10 5.19
C ILE A 142 -7.47 13.25 5.17
N VAL A 143 -8.76 12.93 5.22
CA VAL A 143 -9.84 13.93 5.19
C VAL A 143 -9.78 14.86 6.40
N ILE A 144 -9.58 14.31 7.61
CA ILE A 144 -9.43 15.14 8.82
C ILE A 144 -8.21 16.05 8.69
N SER A 145 -7.09 15.55 8.18
CA SER A 145 -5.90 16.37 7.95
C SER A 145 -6.15 17.47 6.92
N ALA A 146 -6.88 17.19 5.85
CA ALA A 146 -7.25 18.18 4.83
C ALA A 146 -8.15 19.28 5.41
N VAL A 147 -9.16 18.92 6.22
CA VAL A 147 -10.01 19.89 6.90
C VAL A 147 -9.22 20.75 7.88
N ALA A 148 -8.29 20.14 8.64
CA ALA A 148 -7.44 20.88 9.56
C ALA A 148 -6.55 21.90 8.85
N ILE A 149 -6.03 21.57 7.66
CA ILE A 149 -5.29 22.52 6.82
C ILE A 149 -6.18 23.70 6.44
N VAL A 150 -7.39 23.45 5.95
CA VAL A 150 -8.32 24.52 5.53
C VAL A 150 -8.63 25.46 6.70
N VAL A 151 -8.89 24.91 7.88
CA VAL A 151 -9.19 25.72 9.07
C VAL A 151 -8.01 26.61 9.44
N VAL A 152 -6.79 26.08 9.47
CA VAL A 152 -5.59 26.86 9.84
C VAL A 152 -5.18 27.85 8.75
N ALA A 153 -5.35 27.50 7.47
CA ALA A 153 -4.95 28.36 6.36
C ALA A 153 -5.88 29.58 6.14
N LEU A 154 -7.11 29.53 6.64
CA LEU A 154 -8.11 30.60 6.49
C LEU A 154 -8.19 31.54 7.71
N ILE A 155 -7.42 31.27 8.76
CA ILE A 155 -7.32 32.10 9.98
C ILE A 155 -6.00 32.85 9.93
#